data_AF-A0AAU3PBG5-F1
#
_entry.id   AF-A0AAU3PBG5-F1
#
_cell.length_a   1.000
_cell.length_b   1.000
_cell.length_c   1.000
_cell.angle_alpha   90.00
_cell.angle_beta   90.00
_cell.angle_gamma   90.00
#
_symmetry.space_group_name_H-M   'P 1'
#
loop_
_entity.id
_entity.type
_entity.pdbx_description
1 polymer ?
#
loop_
_entity_poly.entity_id
_entity_poly.type
_entity_poly.pdbx_seq_one_letter_code
_entity_poly.pdbx_strand_id
1 'polypeptide(L)'
;MTWQLSLPDDAKDPLSKTARQAGIGKCAFNRAKSELKREGYLHEWRQQGVRGLWSTVQLVSNVPLKPEQALALRDGAPTGANPAAGEPTGRTVGRHPEEPILENTPHHPGTPPEAPAVTDAGRQLVASILDLEPRLRVPRGMLPELAALASAWLEAGHAPGGVRAHVQRSLPGPKQPVLKPGGLLRYILSDVPPAPVEEESRRPEPVQPRIAQLRECEGVHTQARLFRPAGDEEFCGECLRGRVADGAARL
;
A
#
# COMPACT_ATOMS: atom_id res chain seq x y z
N MET A 1 12.90 21.92 -22.61
CA MET A 1 11.87 21.16 -21.87
C MET A 1 11.28 22.05 -20.77
N THR A 2 10.56 23.11 -21.15
CA THR A 2 10.25 24.21 -20.20
C THR A 2 8.74 24.40 -19.97
N TRP A 3 7.90 23.78 -20.81
CA TRP A 3 6.45 24.00 -20.78
C TRP A 3 5.74 23.36 -19.57
N GLN A 4 6.26 22.24 -19.04
CA GLN A 4 5.62 21.54 -17.92
C GLN A 4 5.68 22.37 -16.61
N LEU A 5 6.64 23.29 -16.49
CA LEU A 5 6.73 24.26 -15.40
C LEU A 5 5.86 25.51 -15.65
N SER A 6 5.15 25.56 -16.79
CA SER A 6 4.30 26.66 -17.22
C SER A 6 2.82 26.31 -17.24
N LEU A 7 2.43 25.19 -16.60
CA LEU A 7 1.01 24.85 -16.43
C LEU A 7 0.40 25.81 -15.40
N PRO A 8 -0.72 26.48 -15.72
CA PRO A 8 -1.42 27.30 -14.74
C PRO A 8 -1.94 26.43 -13.59
N ASP A 9 -2.08 26.99 -12.39
CA ASP A 9 -2.46 26.27 -11.16
C ASP A 9 -3.81 25.52 -11.26
N ASP A 10 -4.66 25.91 -12.22
CA ASP A 10 -5.96 25.31 -12.50
C ASP A 10 -5.95 24.28 -13.65
N ALA A 11 -4.78 23.93 -14.20
CA ALA A 11 -4.65 22.95 -15.26
C ALA A 11 -5.06 21.54 -14.77
N LYS A 12 -6.18 21.04 -15.29
CA LYS A 12 -6.74 19.71 -14.96
C LYS A 12 -6.30 18.60 -15.93
N ASP A 13 -5.17 18.79 -16.60
CA ASP A 13 -4.71 17.83 -17.60
C ASP A 13 -4.19 16.55 -16.93
N PRO A 14 -4.62 15.35 -17.39
CA PRO A 14 -4.15 14.10 -16.82
C PRO A 14 -2.66 13.88 -17.15
N LEU A 15 -1.90 13.33 -16.20
CA LEU A 15 -0.46 13.07 -16.32
C LEU A 15 -0.08 12.26 -17.57
N SER A 16 -0.99 11.41 -18.05
CA SER A 16 -0.82 10.63 -19.29
C SER A 16 -0.79 11.50 -20.55
N LYS A 17 -1.45 12.65 -20.54
CA LYS A 17 -1.42 13.64 -21.64
C LYS A 17 -0.04 14.29 -21.71
N THR A 18 0.52 14.67 -20.57
CA THR A 18 1.90 15.17 -20.45
C THR A 18 2.92 14.13 -20.90
N ALA A 19 2.76 12.87 -20.48
CA ALA A 19 3.61 11.77 -20.91
C ALA A 19 3.59 11.58 -22.43
N ARG A 20 2.40 11.66 -23.05
CA ARG A 20 2.25 11.58 -24.51
C ARG A 20 2.97 12.73 -25.21
N GLN A 21 2.86 13.96 -24.70
CA GLN A 21 3.56 15.12 -25.24
C GLN A 21 5.09 15.03 -25.08
N ALA A 22 5.56 14.33 -24.04
CA ALA A 22 6.98 13.99 -23.87
C ALA A 22 7.45 12.79 -24.71
N GLY A 23 6.60 12.24 -25.60
CA GLY A 23 6.93 11.08 -26.43
C GLY A 23 6.94 9.75 -25.67
N ILE A 24 6.42 9.71 -24.44
CA ILE A 24 6.37 8.50 -23.62
C ILE A 24 5.09 7.73 -23.98
N GLY A 25 5.27 6.55 -24.57
CA GLY A 25 4.17 5.65 -24.91
C GLY A 25 3.44 5.11 -23.66
N LYS A 26 2.17 4.71 -23.82
CA LYS A 26 1.30 4.21 -22.72
C LYS A 26 1.97 3.12 -21.87
N CYS A 27 2.64 2.16 -22.50
CA CYS A 27 3.33 1.07 -21.80
C CYS A 27 4.51 1.59 -20.98
N ALA A 28 5.34 2.47 -21.55
CA ALA A 28 6.47 3.09 -20.86
C ALA A 28 6.01 3.97 -19.69
N PHE A 29 4.93 4.73 -19.89
CA PHE A 29 4.31 5.54 -18.84
C PHE A 29 3.80 4.68 -17.67
N ASN A 30 3.03 3.63 -17.98
CA ASN A 30 2.52 2.73 -16.94
C ASN A 30 3.64 2.01 -16.20
N ARG A 31 4.69 1.60 -16.91
CA ARG A 31 5.89 1.01 -16.30
C ARG A 31 6.57 1.99 -15.35
N ALA A 32 6.88 3.21 -15.82
CA ALA A 32 7.53 4.23 -15.00
C ALA A 32 6.67 4.59 -13.77
N LYS A 33 5.35 4.69 -13.95
CA LYS A 33 4.41 4.94 -12.86
C LYS A 33 4.42 3.80 -11.83
N SER A 34 4.50 2.55 -12.26
CA SER A 34 4.63 1.39 -11.37
C SER A 34 5.97 1.36 -10.64
N GLU A 35 7.07 1.70 -11.32
CA GLU A 35 8.39 1.83 -10.71
C GLU A 35 8.38 2.91 -9.62
N LEU A 36 7.84 4.10 -9.89
CA LEU A 36 7.72 5.18 -8.90
C LEU A 36 6.88 4.79 -7.68
N LYS A 37 5.83 3.99 -7.87
CA LYS A 37 5.05 3.44 -6.74
C LYS A 37 5.84 2.45 -5.91
N ARG A 38 6.56 1.53 -6.57
CA ARG A 38 7.35 0.51 -5.90
C ARG A 38 8.47 1.13 -5.06
N GLU A 39 9.15 2.14 -5.60
CA GLU A 39 10.23 2.84 -4.92
C GLU A 39 9.72 3.89 -3.88
N GLY A 40 8.41 4.07 -3.74
CA GLY A 40 7.82 4.96 -2.73
C GLY A 40 7.81 6.45 -3.07
N TYR A 41 8.04 6.82 -4.33
CA TYR A 41 7.98 8.22 -4.81
C TYR A 41 6.58 8.66 -5.22
N LEU A 42 5.74 7.71 -5.65
CA LEU A 42 4.34 7.96 -6.03
C LEU A 42 3.40 7.16 -5.14
N HIS A 43 2.49 7.85 -4.48
CA HIS A 43 1.41 7.24 -3.72
C HIS A 43 0.07 7.66 -4.32
N GLU A 44 -0.84 6.72 -4.50
CA GLU A 44 -2.17 6.99 -5.06
C GLU A 44 -3.25 6.46 -4.14
N TRP A 45 -4.27 7.28 -3.93
CA TRP A 45 -5.46 6.89 -3.18
C TRP A 45 -6.72 7.20 -3.96
N ARG A 46 -7.76 6.43 -3.66
CA ARG A 46 -9.10 6.69 -4.15
C ARG A 46 -9.85 7.50 -3.13
N GLN A 47 -10.27 8.69 -3.54
CA GLN A 47 -11.12 9.54 -2.74
C GLN A 47 -12.46 9.73 -3.42
N GLN A 48 -13.51 9.59 -2.62
CA GLN A 48 -14.86 9.90 -3.05
C GLN A 48 -15.14 11.38 -2.77
N GLY A 49 -15.41 12.15 -3.82
CA GLY A 49 -15.80 13.55 -3.72
C GLY A 49 -17.24 13.72 -3.24
N VAL A 50 -17.62 14.98 -2.95
CA VAL A 50 -18.90 15.39 -2.33
C VAL A 50 -20.14 14.90 -3.09
N ARG A 51 -20.03 14.68 -4.41
CA ARG A 51 -21.12 14.16 -5.27
C ARG A 51 -21.09 12.64 -5.48
N GLY A 52 -20.26 11.92 -4.73
CA GLY A 52 -20.05 10.48 -4.91
C GLY A 52 -19.22 10.12 -6.14
N LEU A 53 -18.65 11.10 -6.84
CA LEU A 53 -17.70 10.94 -7.94
C LEU A 53 -16.34 10.53 -7.38
N TRP A 54 -15.67 9.62 -8.07
CA TRP A 54 -14.35 9.14 -7.67
C TRP A 54 -13.26 10.00 -8.28
N SER A 55 -12.30 10.37 -7.45
CA SER A 55 -11.07 11.03 -7.85
C SER A 55 -9.88 10.19 -7.39
N THR A 56 -8.81 10.21 -8.18
CA THR A 56 -7.52 9.66 -7.78
C THR A 56 -6.71 10.80 -7.20
N VAL A 57 -6.40 10.71 -5.91
CA VAL A 57 -5.45 11.62 -5.26
C VAL A 57 -4.06 11.02 -5.45
N GLN A 58 -3.16 11.78 -6.08
CA GLN A 58 -1.77 11.39 -6.28
C GLN A 58 -0.89 12.27 -5.39
N LEU A 59 -0.04 11.65 -4.57
CA LEU A 59 1.07 12.31 -3.90
C LEU A 59 2.36 11.91 -4.61
N VAL A 60 3.07 12.90 -5.12
CA VAL A 60 4.42 12.74 -5.65
C VAL A 60 5.38 13.37 -4.66
N SER A 61 6.41 12.62 -4.28
CA SER A 61 7.48 13.08 -3.39
C SER A 61 8.82 12.98 -4.12
N ASN A 62 9.73 13.93 -3.85
CA ASN A 62 11.12 13.86 -4.32
C ASN A 62 11.99 12.94 -3.46
N VAL A 63 11.50 12.53 -2.29
CA VAL A 63 12.13 11.54 -1.40
C VAL A 63 11.23 10.31 -1.28
N PRO A 64 11.79 9.10 -1.21
CA PRO A 64 10.99 7.89 -1.08
C PRO A 64 10.28 7.90 0.29
N LEU A 65 8.96 7.78 0.26
CA LEU A 65 8.13 7.75 1.47
C LEU A 65 7.66 6.34 1.75
N LYS A 66 7.69 5.96 3.04
CA LYS A 66 6.97 4.77 3.49
C LYS A 66 5.46 5.00 3.39
N PRO A 67 4.66 3.94 3.18
CA PRO A 67 3.20 4.06 3.09
C PRO A 67 2.57 4.81 4.26
N GLU A 68 3.06 4.64 5.49
CA GLU A 68 2.51 5.34 6.66
C GLU A 68 2.79 6.84 6.62
N GLN A 69 3.97 7.24 6.15
CA GLN A 69 4.36 8.65 6.01
C GLN A 69 3.54 9.34 4.92
N ALA A 70 3.33 8.65 3.79
CA ALA A 70 2.50 9.16 2.70
C ALA A 70 1.04 9.32 3.12
N LEU A 71 0.50 8.38 3.91
CA LEU A 71 -0.84 8.49 4.50
C LEU A 71 -0.95 9.67 5.46
N ALA A 72 0.06 9.89 6.33
CA ALA A 72 0.09 11.02 7.25
C ALA A 72 0.09 12.37 6.52
N LEU A 73 0.86 12.49 5.43
CA LEU A 73 0.88 13.69 4.59
C LEU A 73 -0.44 13.92 3.86
N ARG A 74 -1.07 12.85 3.34
CA ARG A 74 -2.40 12.93 2.72
C ARG A 74 -3.47 13.39 3.71
N ASP A 75 -3.45 12.86 4.93
CA ASP A 75 -4.45 13.14 5.96
C ASP A 75 -4.17 14.45 6.72
N GLY A 76 -3.13 15.19 6.32
CA GLY A 76 -2.84 16.54 6.81
C GLY A 76 -2.12 16.59 8.16
N ALA A 77 -1.40 15.55 8.57
CA ALA A 77 -0.53 15.64 9.75
C ALA A 77 0.71 16.50 9.40
N PRO A 78 0.88 17.69 10.01
CA PRO A 78 2.00 18.57 9.67
C PRO A 78 3.27 18.02 10.31
N THR A 79 4.11 17.35 9.54
CA THR A 79 5.54 17.26 9.87
C THR A 79 6.20 18.54 9.38
N GLY A 80 6.55 19.43 10.31
CA GLY A 80 7.04 20.76 10.00
C GLY A 80 8.31 20.79 9.15
N ALA A 81 8.23 21.58 8.08
CA ALA A 81 9.11 22.71 7.81
C ALA A 81 8.47 23.52 6.67
N ASN A 82 7.92 24.70 6.98
CA ASN A 82 7.54 25.67 5.95
C ASN A 82 8.80 26.16 5.23
N PRO A 83 8.70 26.45 3.92
CA PRO A 83 9.05 27.81 3.54
C PRO A 83 8.04 28.48 2.59
N ALA A 84 7.92 29.80 2.84
CA ALA A 84 7.41 30.89 2.02
C ALA A 84 5.90 30.96 1.75
N ALA A 85 5.24 31.80 2.57
CA ALA A 85 3.91 32.31 2.40
C ALA A 85 3.80 33.27 1.20
N GLY A 86 2.78 33.07 0.37
CA GLY A 86 2.15 34.14 -0.42
C GLY A 86 0.78 34.44 0.19
N GLU A 87 0.49 35.72 0.45
CA GLU A 87 -0.75 36.17 1.10
C GLU A 87 -2.02 35.81 0.28
N PRO A 88 -3.16 35.51 0.94
CA PRO A 88 -4.39 35.17 0.25
C PRO A 88 -5.15 36.42 -0.19
N THR A 89 -5.14 36.73 -1.48
CA THR A 89 -6.06 37.73 -2.07
C THR A 89 -7.39 37.11 -2.50
N GLY A 90 -8.47 37.61 -1.88
CA GLY A 90 -9.75 37.98 -2.51
C GLY A 90 -10.51 36.94 -3.35
N ARG A 91 -11.45 36.24 -2.71
CA ARG A 91 -12.50 35.45 -3.37
C ARG A 91 -13.42 36.33 -4.21
N THR A 92 -13.50 36.07 -5.53
CA THR A 92 -14.57 36.61 -6.39
C THR A 92 -15.49 35.46 -6.80
N VAL A 93 -16.79 35.63 -6.51
CA VAL A 93 -17.86 34.69 -6.84
C VAL A 93 -18.20 34.82 -8.32
N GLY A 94 -18.08 33.71 -9.06
CA GLY A 94 -18.50 33.60 -10.47
C GLY A 94 -19.42 32.39 -10.67
N ARG A 95 -20.67 32.70 -11.05
CA ARG A 95 -21.82 31.89 -11.49
C ARG A 95 -21.67 30.39 -11.84
N HIS A 96 -22.74 29.68 -11.44
CA HIS A 96 -23.35 28.42 -11.91
C HIS A 96 -22.83 27.80 -13.22
N PRO A 97 -22.56 26.46 -13.28
CA PRO A 97 -22.33 25.76 -14.54
C PRO A 97 -23.67 25.42 -15.23
N GLU A 98 -23.79 25.77 -16.51
CA GLU A 98 -24.67 25.06 -17.45
C GLU A 98 -23.96 23.76 -17.85
N GLU A 99 -24.74 22.67 -17.93
CA GLU A 99 -24.30 21.40 -18.49
C GLU A 99 -23.91 21.58 -19.97
N PRO A 100 -23.00 20.76 -20.47
CA PRO A 100 -23.42 19.94 -21.60
C PRO A 100 -23.45 18.46 -21.24
N ILE A 101 -24.65 17.92 -21.41
CA ILE A 101 -24.97 16.52 -21.58
C ILE A 101 -24.32 16.00 -22.88
N LEU A 102 -23.89 14.74 -22.83
CA LEU A 102 -23.35 13.87 -23.90
C LEU A 102 -21.91 14.18 -24.35
N GLU A 103 -21.01 13.20 -24.46
CA GLU A 103 -21.26 11.85 -24.98
C GLU A 103 -20.80 10.73 -24.03
N ASN A 104 -21.77 9.88 -23.66
CA ASN A 104 -21.47 8.47 -23.46
C ASN A 104 -21.06 7.93 -24.83
N THR A 105 -19.80 7.54 -25.00
CA THR A 105 -19.46 6.63 -26.10
C THR A 105 -20.21 5.32 -25.84
N PRO A 106 -21.15 4.90 -26.70
CA PRO A 106 -21.72 3.58 -26.59
C PRO A 106 -20.59 2.57 -26.82
N HIS A 107 -20.30 1.76 -25.79
CA HIS A 107 -19.54 0.54 -26.02
C HIS A 107 -20.33 -0.30 -27.02
N HIS A 108 -19.79 -0.47 -28.23
CA HIS A 108 -20.25 -1.48 -29.17
C HIS A 108 -20.36 -2.84 -28.46
N PRO A 109 -21.34 -3.69 -28.85
CA PRO A 109 -21.46 -5.04 -28.32
C PRO A 109 -20.25 -5.85 -28.80
N GLY A 110 -19.17 -5.83 -28.03
CA GLY A 110 -18.18 -6.89 -28.10
C GLY A 110 -18.90 -8.17 -27.73
N THR A 111 -18.77 -9.18 -28.60
CA THR A 111 -19.11 -10.58 -28.36
C THR A 111 -18.97 -10.89 -26.86
N PRO A 112 -20.00 -11.41 -26.17
CA PRO A 112 -19.89 -11.66 -24.74
C PRO A 112 -18.64 -12.51 -24.51
N PRO A 113 -17.60 -11.99 -23.81
CA PRO A 113 -16.62 -12.88 -23.23
C PRO A 113 -17.44 -13.85 -22.37
N GLU A 114 -17.18 -15.14 -22.49
CA GLU A 114 -17.75 -16.13 -21.57
C GLU A 114 -17.70 -15.53 -20.17
N ALA A 115 -18.87 -15.40 -19.55
CA ALA A 115 -18.96 -14.76 -18.24
C ALA A 115 -17.91 -15.44 -17.36
N PRO A 116 -16.95 -14.70 -16.77
CA PRO A 116 -15.89 -15.30 -15.97
C PRO A 116 -16.57 -16.20 -14.94
N ALA A 117 -16.26 -17.50 -15.00
CA ALA A 117 -16.96 -18.49 -14.23
C ALA A 117 -16.86 -18.10 -12.74
N VAL A 118 -17.99 -17.76 -12.13
CA VAL A 118 -18.00 -17.34 -10.74
C VAL A 118 -17.65 -18.56 -9.89
N THR A 119 -16.43 -18.57 -9.34
CA THR A 119 -15.96 -19.67 -8.50
C THR A 119 -16.44 -19.50 -7.07
N ASP A 120 -16.59 -20.61 -6.33
CA ASP A 120 -16.90 -20.55 -4.89
C ASP A 120 -15.81 -19.81 -4.12
N ALA A 121 -14.56 -19.94 -4.53
CA ALA A 121 -13.43 -19.21 -3.96
C ALA A 121 -13.59 -17.69 -4.15
N GLY A 122 -14.04 -17.23 -5.32
CA GLY A 122 -14.33 -15.81 -5.58
C GLY A 122 -15.48 -15.30 -4.70
N ARG A 123 -16.56 -16.08 -4.56
CA ARG A 123 -17.68 -15.76 -3.65
C ARG A 123 -17.22 -15.64 -2.19
N GLN A 124 -16.43 -16.60 -1.73
CA GLN A 124 -15.92 -16.64 -0.36
C GLN A 124 -14.96 -15.48 -0.07
N LEU A 125 -14.13 -15.11 -1.05
CA LEU A 125 -13.24 -13.95 -0.93
C LEU A 125 -14.05 -12.66 -0.78
N VAL A 126 -15.06 -12.43 -1.63
CA VAL A 126 -15.95 -11.26 -1.49
C VAL A 126 -16.63 -11.24 -0.13
N ALA A 127 -17.21 -12.36 0.33
CA ALA A 127 -17.82 -12.44 1.65
C ALA A 127 -16.82 -12.05 2.76
N SER A 128 -15.61 -12.58 2.73
CA SER A 128 -14.57 -12.25 3.71
C SER A 128 -14.18 -10.76 3.72
N ILE A 129 -14.23 -10.08 2.56
CA ILE A 129 -13.97 -8.64 2.48
C ILE A 129 -15.11 -7.86 3.15
N LEU A 130 -16.36 -8.24 2.89
CA LEU A 130 -17.54 -7.57 3.44
C LEU A 130 -17.68 -7.77 4.96
N ASP A 131 -17.19 -8.90 5.48
CA ASP A 131 -17.15 -9.19 6.91
C ASP A 131 -16.09 -8.35 7.64
N LEU A 132 -14.92 -8.13 7.01
CA LEU A 132 -13.82 -7.36 7.60
C LEU A 132 -13.99 -5.85 7.51
N GLU A 133 -14.74 -5.35 6.52
CA GLU A 133 -15.00 -3.92 6.34
C GLU A 133 -16.51 -3.63 6.36
N PRO A 134 -17.08 -3.33 7.55
CA PRO A 134 -18.51 -3.09 7.72
C PRO A 134 -19.06 -1.93 6.87
N ARG A 135 -18.22 -0.98 6.43
CA ARG A 135 -18.63 0.13 5.56
C ARG A 135 -18.95 -0.33 4.13
N LEU A 136 -18.52 -1.53 3.73
CA LEU A 136 -18.81 -2.09 2.40
C LEU A 136 -20.16 -2.81 2.37
N ARG A 137 -21.27 -2.15 2.68
CA ARG A 137 -22.61 -2.75 2.53
C ARG A 137 -23.04 -2.76 1.06
N VAL A 138 -22.78 -3.87 0.36
CA VAL A 138 -23.05 -4.02 -1.07
C VAL A 138 -24.45 -4.62 -1.33
N PRO A 139 -25.20 -4.14 -2.34
CA PRO A 139 -26.45 -4.78 -2.77
C PRO A 139 -26.26 -6.22 -3.26
N ARG A 140 -27.18 -7.12 -2.92
CA ARG A 140 -27.08 -8.55 -3.28
C ARG A 140 -26.91 -8.81 -4.77
N GLY A 141 -27.55 -8.01 -5.63
CA GLY A 141 -27.46 -8.13 -7.08
C GLY A 141 -26.06 -7.88 -7.66
N MET A 142 -25.18 -7.21 -6.92
CA MET A 142 -23.80 -6.92 -7.35
C MET A 142 -22.80 -8.00 -6.89
N LEU A 143 -23.19 -8.89 -5.98
CA LEU A 143 -22.31 -9.94 -5.46
C LEU A 143 -21.77 -10.89 -6.54
N PRO A 144 -22.57 -11.34 -7.54
CA PRO A 144 -22.06 -12.21 -8.59
C PRO A 144 -20.97 -11.55 -9.44
N GLU A 145 -21.13 -10.27 -9.78
CA GLU A 145 -20.15 -9.49 -10.54
C GLU A 145 -18.84 -9.36 -9.77
N LEU A 146 -18.92 -8.99 -8.49
CA LEU A 146 -17.74 -8.86 -7.63
C LEU A 146 -17.04 -10.19 -7.41
N ALA A 147 -17.81 -11.28 -7.27
CA ALA A 147 -17.25 -12.62 -7.13
C ALA A 147 -16.51 -13.04 -8.40
N ALA A 148 -17.00 -12.68 -9.58
CA ALA A 148 -16.33 -12.95 -10.84
C ALA A 148 -14.99 -12.19 -10.97
N LEU A 149 -14.97 -10.92 -10.57
CA LEU A 149 -13.72 -10.14 -10.51
C LEU A 149 -12.75 -10.72 -9.49
N ALA A 150 -13.23 -11.13 -8.31
CA ALA A 150 -12.42 -11.80 -7.30
C ALA A 150 -11.85 -13.13 -7.81
N SER A 151 -12.62 -13.93 -8.56
CA SER A 151 -12.12 -15.13 -9.23
C SER A 151 -10.99 -14.79 -10.20
N ALA A 152 -11.11 -13.74 -11.00
CA ALA A 152 -10.03 -13.32 -11.92
C ALA A 152 -8.72 -12.98 -11.19
N TRP A 153 -8.77 -12.42 -9.98
CA TRP A 153 -7.58 -12.21 -9.16
C TRP A 153 -6.93 -13.53 -8.71
N LEU A 154 -7.74 -14.52 -8.32
CA LEU A 154 -7.23 -15.82 -7.89
C LEU A 154 -6.61 -16.59 -9.05
N GLU A 155 -7.26 -16.57 -10.22
CA GLU A 155 -6.72 -17.17 -11.46
C GLU A 155 -5.44 -16.47 -11.91
N ALA A 156 -5.30 -15.17 -11.64
CA ALA A 156 -4.05 -14.43 -11.85
C ALA A 156 -2.96 -14.73 -10.81
N GLY A 157 -3.18 -15.72 -9.92
CA GLY A 157 -2.18 -16.20 -8.95
C GLY A 157 -2.11 -15.40 -7.64
N HIS A 158 -3.04 -14.47 -7.39
CA HIS A 158 -3.04 -13.71 -6.14
C HIS A 158 -3.63 -14.53 -4.99
N ALA A 159 -2.90 -14.60 -3.88
CA ALA A 159 -3.44 -15.21 -2.67
C ALA A 159 -4.63 -14.38 -2.12
N PRO A 160 -5.69 -15.01 -1.56
CA PRO A 160 -6.85 -14.31 -0.98
C PRO A 160 -6.48 -13.21 0.03
N GLY A 161 -5.45 -13.44 0.85
CA GLY A 161 -4.92 -12.46 1.80
C GLY A 161 -4.29 -11.24 1.13
N GLY A 162 -3.60 -11.45 0.00
CA GLY A 162 -3.03 -10.38 -0.81
C GLY A 162 -4.12 -9.48 -1.42
N VAL A 163 -5.20 -10.09 -1.94
CA VAL A 163 -6.35 -9.34 -2.46
C VAL A 163 -7.01 -8.51 -1.35
N ARG A 164 -7.25 -9.10 -0.17
CA ARG A 164 -7.81 -8.36 0.97
C ARG A 164 -6.94 -7.17 1.38
N ALA A 165 -5.63 -7.39 1.50
CA ALA A 165 -4.68 -6.33 1.84
C ALA A 165 -4.66 -5.21 0.78
N HIS A 166 -4.76 -5.59 -0.50
CA HIS A 166 -4.89 -4.61 -1.59
C HIS A 166 -6.17 -3.80 -1.46
N VAL A 167 -7.32 -4.44 -1.22
CA VAL A 167 -8.60 -3.74 -1.01
C VAL A 167 -8.48 -2.78 0.16
N GLN A 168 -8.00 -3.24 1.32
CA GLN A 168 -7.84 -2.41 2.52
C GLN A 168 -6.97 -1.16 2.30
N ARG A 169 -5.84 -1.31 1.60
CA ARG A 169 -4.96 -0.17 1.26
C ARG A 169 -5.61 0.84 0.32
N SER A 170 -6.53 0.37 -0.52
CA SER A 170 -7.27 1.18 -1.50
C SER A 170 -8.51 1.86 -0.92
N LEU A 171 -8.92 1.52 0.31
CA LEU A 171 -10.07 2.14 0.96
C LEU A 171 -9.79 3.57 1.43
N PRO A 172 -10.81 4.44 1.47
CA PRO A 172 -10.73 5.71 2.16
C PRO A 172 -10.35 5.53 3.63
N GLY A 173 -9.70 6.55 4.22
CA GLY A 173 -9.27 6.52 5.61
C GLY A 173 -10.40 6.11 6.58
N PRO A 174 -10.08 5.59 7.77
CA PRO A 174 -11.05 4.93 8.64
C PRO A 174 -12.23 5.83 9.06
N LYS A 175 -12.04 7.15 9.08
CA LYS A 175 -13.07 8.14 9.43
C LYS A 175 -13.88 8.66 8.23
N GLN A 176 -13.54 8.26 7.01
CA GLN A 176 -14.22 8.74 5.80
C GLN A 176 -15.38 7.81 5.43
N PRO A 177 -16.58 8.34 5.11
CA PRO A 177 -17.71 7.52 4.69
C PRO A 177 -17.51 6.97 3.27
N VAL A 178 -18.01 5.76 3.03
CA VAL A 178 -18.05 5.14 1.69
C VAL A 178 -19.49 5.23 1.17
N LEU A 179 -19.76 6.17 0.26
CA LEU A 179 -21.11 6.44 -0.25
C LEU A 179 -21.57 5.39 -1.30
N LYS A 180 -20.62 4.77 -2.02
CA LYS A 180 -20.91 3.77 -3.06
C LYS A 180 -20.04 2.52 -2.88
N PRO A 181 -20.35 1.66 -1.89
CA PRO A 181 -19.49 0.53 -1.52
C PRO A 181 -19.33 -0.52 -2.62
N GLY A 182 -20.41 -0.89 -3.31
CA GLY A 182 -20.35 -1.85 -4.41
C GLY A 182 -19.56 -1.33 -5.60
N GLY A 183 -19.80 -0.07 -5.99
CA GLY A 183 -19.07 0.58 -7.08
C GLY A 183 -17.58 0.73 -6.78
N LEU A 184 -17.21 0.99 -5.51
CA LEU A 184 -15.82 1.02 -5.05
C LEU A 184 -15.17 -0.35 -5.20
N LEU A 185 -15.81 -1.39 -4.66
CA LEU A 185 -15.24 -2.74 -4.67
C LEU A 185 -15.10 -3.25 -6.11
N ARG A 186 -16.09 -2.98 -6.97
CA ARG A 186 -16.00 -3.27 -8.42
C ARG A 186 -14.81 -2.57 -9.04
N TYR A 187 -14.62 -1.28 -8.75
CA TYR A 187 -13.50 -0.51 -9.30
C TYR A 187 -12.14 -1.07 -8.88
N ILE A 188 -11.97 -1.36 -7.58
CA ILE A 188 -10.72 -1.91 -7.04
C ILE A 188 -10.42 -3.27 -7.65
N LEU A 189 -11.41 -4.17 -7.69
CA LEU A 189 -11.21 -5.52 -8.22
C LEU A 189 -11.08 -5.55 -9.75
N SER A 190 -11.49 -4.51 -10.48
CA SER A 190 -11.30 -4.43 -11.93
C SER A 190 -9.85 -4.16 -12.34
N ASP A 191 -9.04 -3.60 -11.45
CA ASP A 191 -7.63 -3.28 -11.71
C ASP A 191 -6.74 -4.41 -11.16
N VAL A 192 -6.65 -5.52 -11.91
CA VAL A 192 -5.83 -6.68 -11.52
C VAL A 192 -4.35 -6.33 -11.68
N PRO A 193 -3.58 -6.18 -10.59
CA PRO A 193 -2.16 -5.93 -10.71
C PRO A 193 -1.47 -7.16 -11.29
N PRO A 194 -0.32 -6.99 -11.99
CA PRO A 194 0.49 -8.13 -12.38
C PRO A 194 0.77 -8.98 -11.15
N ALA A 195 0.69 -10.31 -11.32
CA ALA A 195 0.94 -11.26 -10.25
C ALA A 195 2.23 -10.87 -9.51
N PRO A 196 2.24 -10.78 -8.17
CA PRO A 196 3.48 -10.65 -7.45
C PRO A 196 4.34 -11.84 -7.86
N VAL A 197 5.49 -11.57 -8.46
CA VAL A 197 6.51 -12.60 -8.66
C VAL A 197 6.74 -13.27 -7.30
N GLU A 198 6.68 -14.60 -7.27
CA GLU A 198 6.75 -15.42 -6.06
C GLU A 198 8.09 -15.26 -5.32
N GLU A 199 8.35 -14.11 -4.72
CA GLU A 199 9.46 -13.91 -3.77
C GLU A 199 9.02 -14.12 -2.31
N GLU A 200 7.72 -14.35 -2.06
CA GLU A 200 7.10 -14.27 -0.73
C GLU A 200 6.78 -15.64 -0.07
N SER A 201 7.59 -16.68 -0.32
CA SER A 201 7.56 -17.91 0.51
C SER A 201 8.83 -18.09 1.37
N ARG A 202 9.82 -17.19 1.28
CA ARG A 202 10.83 -17.07 2.34
C ARG A 202 10.37 -16.02 3.33
N ARG A 203 9.51 -16.43 4.27
CA ARG A 203 9.53 -15.77 5.57
C ARG A 203 10.99 -15.89 6.06
N PRO A 204 11.78 -14.81 6.20
CA PRO A 204 13.03 -14.94 6.92
C PRO A 204 12.65 -15.48 8.30
N GLU A 205 13.26 -16.58 8.72
CA GLU A 205 13.14 -17.02 10.11
C GLU A 205 13.37 -15.79 10.99
N PRO A 206 12.60 -15.61 12.07
CA PRO A 206 12.82 -14.50 12.98
C PRO A 206 14.28 -14.54 13.39
N VAL A 207 15.06 -13.57 12.89
CA VAL A 207 16.48 -13.47 13.20
C VAL A 207 16.53 -13.19 14.69
N GLN A 208 16.79 -14.24 15.48
CA GLN A 208 16.89 -14.07 16.91
C GLN A 208 18.01 -13.06 17.17
N PRO A 209 17.74 -11.99 17.93
CA PRO A 209 18.76 -11.00 18.21
C PRO A 209 19.93 -11.72 18.87
N ARG A 210 21.18 -11.37 18.51
CA ARG A 210 22.38 -12.06 19.05
C ARG A 210 22.38 -12.18 20.57
N ILE A 211 21.75 -11.24 21.27
CA ILE A 211 21.61 -11.23 22.72
C ILE A 211 20.78 -12.40 23.28
N ALA A 212 19.85 -12.97 22.51
CA ALA A 212 19.07 -14.14 22.92
C ALA A 212 19.92 -15.41 23.09
N GLN A 213 21.12 -15.42 22.49
CA GLN A 213 22.09 -16.51 22.56
C GLN A 213 23.13 -16.29 23.67
N LEU A 214 23.02 -15.20 24.44
CA LEU A 214 23.93 -14.87 25.54
C LEU A 214 23.28 -15.20 26.89
N ARG A 215 24.12 -15.60 27.85
CA ARG A 215 23.80 -15.77 29.27
C ARG A 215 24.70 -14.89 30.11
N GLU A 216 24.20 -14.49 31.28
CA GLU A 216 24.99 -13.74 32.25
C GLU A 216 25.90 -14.71 33.01
N CYS A 217 27.18 -14.34 33.15
CA CYS A 217 28.18 -15.10 33.88
C CYS A 217 27.95 -14.94 35.38
N GLU A 218 27.91 -16.04 36.13
CA GLU A 218 27.83 -16.05 37.61
C GLU A 218 29.17 -15.71 38.30
N GLY A 219 30.17 -15.26 37.53
CA GLY A 219 31.46 -14.82 38.04
C GLY A 219 31.43 -13.41 38.64
N VAL A 220 32.45 -13.08 39.44
CA VAL A 220 32.60 -11.73 39.99
C VAL A 220 33.13 -10.79 38.91
N HIS A 221 32.28 -9.89 38.45
CA HIS A 221 32.59 -8.85 37.47
C HIS A 221 32.09 -7.50 37.97
N THR A 222 32.75 -6.41 37.55
CA THR A 222 32.30 -5.05 37.88
C THR A 222 30.96 -4.71 37.22
N GLN A 223 30.58 -5.41 36.15
CA GLN A 223 29.31 -5.28 35.44
C GLN A 223 28.82 -6.67 35.01
N ALA A 224 27.51 -6.81 34.76
CA ALA A 224 26.90 -8.01 34.20
C ALA A 224 27.63 -8.44 32.92
N ARG A 225 28.31 -9.59 32.97
CA ARG A 225 29.11 -10.07 31.84
C ARG A 225 28.34 -11.12 31.08
N LEU A 226 27.96 -10.78 29.85
CA LEU A 226 27.27 -11.69 28.95
C LEU A 226 28.27 -12.54 28.15
N PHE A 227 27.99 -13.84 28.01
CA PHE A 227 28.78 -14.77 27.20
C PHE A 227 27.87 -15.78 26.49
N ARG A 228 28.40 -16.45 25.47
CA ARG A 228 27.67 -17.52 24.77
C ARG A 228 28.06 -18.86 25.40
N PRO A 229 27.15 -19.57 26.10
CA PRO A 229 27.46 -20.85 26.72
C PRO A 229 27.59 -21.96 25.67
N ALA A 230 28.49 -22.90 25.90
CA ALA A 230 28.52 -24.19 25.20
C ALA A 230 27.82 -25.25 26.07
N GLY A 231 26.50 -25.38 25.91
CA GLY A 231 25.67 -26.24 26.77
C GLY A 231 25.18 -25.49 28.01
N ASP A 232 25.30 -26.11 29.19
CA ASP A 232 24.80 -25.57 30.47
C ASP A 232 25.90 -24.83 31.25
N GLU A 233 26.81 -24.15 30.53
CA GLU A 233 27.86 -23.35 31.18
C GLU A 233 27.24 -22.12 31.88
N GLU A 234 27.58 -21.96 33.16
CA GLU A 234 27.17 -20.82 33.99
C GLU A 234 28.28 -19.75 34.10
N PHE A 235 29.49 -20.06 33.65
CA PHE A 235 30.67 -19.20 33.74
C PHE A 235 31.26 -18.91 32.37
N CYS A 236 31.69 -17.66 32.15
CA CYS A 236 32.44 -17.31 30.96
C CYS A 236 33.83 -17.96 30.93
N GLY A 237 34.44 -18.05 29.73
CA GLY A 237 35.73 -18.71 29.54
C GLY A 237 36.91 -18.12 30.36
N GLU A 238 36.83 -16.87 30.83
CA GLU A 238 37.82 -16.32 31.77
C GLU A 238 37.63 -16.88 33.19
N CYS A 239 36.39 -16.91 33.67
CA CYS A 239 36.06 -17.48 34.99
C CYS A 239 36.30 -18.99 35.05
N LEU A 240 36.02 -19.72 33.95
CA LEU A 240 36.33 -21.15 33.85
C LEU A 240 37.84 -21.40 33.94
N ARG A 241 38.65 -20.63 33.21
CA ARG A 241 40.13 -20.75 33.26
C ARG A 241 40.69 -20.43 34.65
N GLY A 242 40.16 -19.40 35.32
CA GLY A 242 40.56 -19.07 36.70
C GLY A 242 40.23 -20.18 37.69
N ARG A 243 39.05 -20.81 37.57
CA ARG A 243 38.63 -21.91 38.45
C ARG A 243 39.41 -23.20 38.23
N VAL A 244 39.76 -23.53 36.99
CA VAL A 244 40.62 -24.71 36.69
C VAL A 244 42.02 -24.50 37.28
N ALA A 245 42.57 -23.28 37.19
CA ALA A 245 43.85 -22.94 37.82
C ALA A 245 43.79 -23.03 39.35
N ASP A 246 42.72 -22.54 39.99
CA ASP A 246 42.52 -22.65 41.45
C ASP A 246 42.31 -24.09 41.93
N GLY A 247 41.65 -24.92 41.12
CA GLY A 247 41.46 -26.35 41.41
C GLY A 247 42.75 -27.16 41.28
N ALA A 248 43.59 -26.83 40.29
CA ALA A 248 44.89 -27.47 40.07
C ALA A 248 45.95 -27.06 41.12
N ALA A 249 45.83 -25.88 41.73
CA ALA A 249 46.72 -25.41 42.78
C ALA A 249 46.44 -26.03 44.18
N ARG A 250 45.39 -26.84 44.31
CA ARG A 250 44.96 -27.48 45.58
C ARG A 250 45.20 -28.99 45.64
N LEU A 251 45.93 -29.55 44.66
CA LEU A 251 46.39 -30.94 44.60
C LEU A 251 47.93 -30.98 44.65
#